data_AF-A0A5R9NXB8-F1
#
_entry.id   AF-A0A5R9NXB8-F1
#
_cell.length_a   1.000
_cell.length_b   1.000
_cell.length_c   1.000
_cell.angle_alpha   90.00
_cell.angle_beta   90.00
_cell.angle_gamma   90.00
#
_symmetry.space_group_name_H-M   'P 1'
#
loop_
_entity.id
_entity.type
_entity.pdbx_description
1 polymer ?
#
loop_
_entity_poly.entity_id
_entity_poly.type
_entity_poly.pdbx_seq_one_letter_code
_entity_poly.pdbx_strand_id
1 'polypeptide(L)'
;MTDKFAHMTIKSMHSEATDVWEKLHQKSERLASRADLTAKKGRITEAELLYAQAATFEAAALLIHGNRTPRTTGILAVSAAALFSKAGRPEDALWISITLLPSPALPKFARDQLEEIRFLNTRSARKAS
;
A
#
# COMPACT_ATOMS: atom_id res chain seq x y z
N MET A 1 22.30 -24.74 28.91
CA MET A 1 22.98 -24.52 27.61
C MET A 1 21.96 -24.47 26.46
N THR A 2 20.81 -23.81 26.65
CA THR A 2 19.64 -23.89 25.76
C THR A 2 19.13 -22.53 25.27
N ASP A 3 19.72 -21.43 25.73
CA ASP A 3 19.20 -20.07 25.48
C ASP A 3 19.76 -19.42 24.20
N LYS A 4 20.93 -19.88 23.72
CA LYS A 4 21.58 -19.34 22.51
C LYS A 4 20.89 -19.72 21.20
N PHE A 5 20.21 -20.87 21.14
CA PHE A 5 19.55 -21.33 19.92
C PHE A 5 18.19 -20.63 19.68
N ALA A 6 17.44 -20.32 20.73
CA ALA A 6 16.17 -19.59 20.61
C ALA A 6 16.37 -18.15 20.10
N HIS A 7 17.42 -17.46 20.57
CA HIS A 7 17.74 -16.10 20.15
C HIS A 7 18.22 -16.00 18.69
N MET A 8 18.88 -17.04 18.15
CA MET A 8 19.38 -17.03 16.76
C MET A 8 18.24 -17.24 15.74
N THR A 9 17.22 -18.04 16.09
CA THR A 9 16.06 -18.29 15.24
C THR A 9 15.16 -17.05 15.10
N ILE A 10 14.93 -16.30 16.18
CA ILE A 10 14.09 -15.09 16.15
C ILE A 10 14.77 -13.97 15.34
N LYS A 11 16.09 -13.80 15.47
CA LYS A 11 16.85 -12.77 14.74
C LYS A 11 16.90 -13.05 13.22
N SER A 12 16.98 -14.33 12.84
CA SER A 12 16.93 -14.77 11.43
C SER A 12 15.56 -14.51 10.80
N MET A 13 14.46 -14.86 11.47
CA MET A 13 13.10 -14.61 10.96
C MET A 13 12.75 -13.11 10.89
N HIS A 14 13.31 -12.29 11.78
CA HIS A 14 13.17 -10.84 11.71
C HIS A 14 13.92 -10.23 10.52
N SER A 15 15.04 -10.80 10.09
CA SER A 15 15.80 -10.37 8.90
C SER A 15 15.00 -10.59 7.62
N GLU A 16 14.48 -11.81 7.41
CA GLU A 16 13.81 -12.17 6.15
C GLU A 16 12.52 -11.39 5.90
N ALA A 17 11.71 -11.16 6.95
CA ALA A 17 10.51 -10.35 6.83
C ALA A 17 10.82 -8.88 6.50
N THR A 18 12.01 -8.38 6.86
CA THR A 18 12.44 -7.02 6.50
C THR A 18 12.80 -6.93 5.02
N ASP A 19 13.34 -7.98 4.43
CA ASP A 19 13.70 -7.98 3.01
C ASP A 19 12.47 -8.14 2.10
N VAL A 20 11.43 -8.85 2.56
CA VAL A 20 10.26 -9.15 1.73
C VAL A 20 9.40 -7.90 1.47
N TRP A 21 9.04 -7.13 2.51
CA TRP A 21 8.23 -5.92 2.31
C TRP A 21 8.94 -4.89 1.43
N GLU A 22 10.26 -4.75 1.59
CA GLU A 22 11.07 -3.82 0.79
C GLU A 22 11.12 -4.24 -0.68
N LYS A 23 11.28 -5.55 -0.96
CA LYS A 23 11.19 -6.09 -2.33
C LYS A 23 9.81 -5.85 -2.95
N LEU A 24 8.74 -5.99 -2.18
CA LEU A 24 7.38 -5.72 -2.66
C LEU A 24 7.18 -4.23 -2.95
N HIS A 25 7.62 -3.36 -2.03
CA HIS A 25 7.59 -1.90 -2.22
C HIS A 25 8.38 -1.46 -3.45
N GLN A 26 9.62 -1.93 -3.64
CA GLN A 26 10.42 -1.62 -4.83
C GLN A 26 9.76 -2.11 -6.13
N LYS A 27 9.07 -3.26 -6.11
CA LYS A 27 8.30 -3.75 -7.28
C LYS A 27 7.11 -2.83 -7.57
N SER A 28 6.40 -2.40 -6.53
CA SER A 28 5.33 -1.41 -6.64
C SER A 28 5.84 -0.11 -7.28
N GLU A 29 6.94 0.47 -6.78
CA GLU A 29 7.49 1.74 -7.30
C GLU A 29 7.83 1.66 -8.79
N ARG A 30 8.44 0.54 -9.22
CA ARG A 30 8.77 0.30 -10.64
C ARG A 30 7.51 0.23 -11.51
N LEU A 31 6.47 -0.47 -11.03
CA LEU A 31 5.20 -0.59 -11.74
C LEU A 31 4.44 0.73 -11.79
N ALA A 32 4.37 1.46 -10.68
CA ALA A 32 3.75 2.78 -10.59
C ALA A 32 4.45 3.78 -11.53
N SER A 33 5.78 3.79 -11.54
CA SER A 33 6.56 4.63 -12.48
C SER A 33 6.25 4.28 -13.94
N ARG A 34 6.16 2.98 -14.26
CA ARG A 34 5.76 2.52 -15.61
C ARG A 34 4.33 2.94 -15.94
N ALA A 35 3.41 2.86 -14.97
CA ALA A 35 2.02 3.27 -15.12
C ALA A 35 1.91 4.78 -15.42
N ASP A 36 2.63 5.63 -14.68
CA ASP A 36 2.68 7.08 -14.92
C ASP A 36 3.17 7.39 -16.35
N LEU A 37 4.24 6.72 -16.81
CA LEU A 37 4.75 6.88 -18.18
C LEU A 37 3.76 6.39 -19.24
N THR A 38 3.07 5.28 -18.99
CA THR A 38 2.07 4.71 -19.90
C THR A 38 0.83 5.61 -19.98
N ALA A 39 0.36 6.17 -18.86
CA ALA A 39 -0.73 7.12 -18.80
C ALA A 39 -0.40 8.41 -19.57
N LYS A 40 0.83 8.94 -19.42
CA LYS A 40 1.31 10.10 -20.19
C LYS A 40 1.32 9.87 -21.71
N LYS A 41 1.39 8.62 -22.16
CA LYS A 41 1.28 8.23 -23.58
C LYS A 41 -0.18 8.01 -24.04
N GLY A 42 -1.16 8.31 -23.20
CA GLY A 42 -2.59 8.13 -23.48
C GLY A 42 -3.09 6.69 -23.38
N ARG A 43 -2.26 5.75 -22.94
CA ARG A 43 -2.61 4.32 -22.83
C ARG A 43 -3.27 4.03 -21.47
N ILE A 44 -4.45 4.60 -21.25
CA ILE A 44 -5.09 4.65 -19.91
C ILE A 44 -5.38 3.26 -19.33
N THR A 45 -6.04 2.37 -20.07
CA THR A 45 -6.37 1.02 -19.58
C THR A 45 -5.13 0.20 -19.21
N GLU A 46 -4.04 0.33 -19.98
CA GLU A 46 -2.77 -0.32 -19.64
C GLU A 46 -2.16 0.27 -18.36
N ALA A 47 -2.24 1.60 -18.18
CA ALA A 47 -1.78 2.24 -16.95
C ALA A 47 -2.60 1.80 -15.73
N GLU A 48 -3.92 1.69 -15.85
CA GLU A 48 -4.80 1.20 -14.77
C GLU A 48 -4.42 -0.21 -14.32
N LEU A 49 -4.16 -1.12 -15.27
CA LEU A 49 -3.69 -2.48 -14.96
C LEU A 49 -2.34 -2.48 -14.23
N LEU A 50 -1.45 -1.55 -14.57
CA LEU A 50 -0.14 -1.41 -13.92
C LEU A 50 -0.28 -0.84 -12.50
N TYR A 51 -1.13 0.17 -12.32
CA TYR A 51 -1.44 0.71 -10.99
C TYR A 51 -2.09 -0.35 -10.10
N ALA A 52 -3.01 -1.17 -10.62
CA ALA A 52 -3.63 -2.23 -9.85
C ALA A 52 -2.60 -3.27 -9.35
N GLN A 53 -1.63 -3.62 -10.19
CA GLN A 53 -0.54 -4.52 -9.79
C GLN A 53 0.37 -3.87 -8.74
N ALA A 54 0.73 -2.59 -8.92
CA ALA A 54 1.51 -1.84 -7.94
C ALA A 54 0.80 -1.76 -6.58
N ALA A 55 -0.49 -1.43 -6.58
CA ALA A 55 -1.33 -1.36 -5.39
C ALA A 55 -1.38 -2.70 -4.63
N THR A 56 -1.47 -3.81 -5.37
CA THR A 56 -1.45 -5.15 -4.78
C THR A 56 -0.13 -5.43 -4.05
N PHE A 57 1.00 -4.96 -4.58
CA PHE A 57 2.30 -5.10 -3.91
C PHE A 57 2.41 -4.22 -2.66
N GLU A 58 1.93 -2.97 -2.68
CA GLU A 58 1.87 -2.12 -1.47
C GLU A 58 0.96 -2.73 -0.40
N ALA A 59 -0.22 -3.23 -0.79
CA ALA A 59 -1.13 -3.88 0.14
C ALA A 59 -0.51 -5.14 0.75
N ALA A 60 0.21 -5.95 -0.04
CA ALA A 60 0.95 -7.09 0.47
C ALA A 60 2.08 -6.67 1.42
N ALA A 61 2.84 -5.62 1.08
CA ALA A 61 3.88 -5.07 1.95
C ALA A 61 3.28 -4.54 3.27
N LEU A 62 2.12 -3.89 3.21
CA LEU A 62 1.36 -3.41 4.37
C LEU A 62 0.93 -4.58 5.27
N LEU A 63 0.43 -5.69 4.71
CA LEU A 63 0.06 -6.85 5.50
C LEU A 63 1.26 -7.49 6.22
N ILE A 64 2.43 -7.50 5.58
CA ILE A 64 3.65 -8.09 6.14
C ILE A 64 4.33 -7.17 7.15
N HIS A 65 4.32 -5.86 6.92
CA HIS A 65 5.11 -4.87 7.68
C HIS A 65 4.28 -3.91 8.55
N GLY A 66 2.95 -3.89 8.39
CA GLY A 66 2.04 -2.86 8.93
C GLY A 66 2.03 -2.65 10.44
N ASN A 67 2.77 -3.46 11.20
CA ASN A 67 2.89 -3.36 12.65
C ASN A 67 4.30 -3.00 13.14
N ARG A 68 5.27 -2.73 12.25
CA ARG A 68 6.66 -2.46 12.66
C ARG A 68 6.91 -1.01 13.04
N THR A 69 6.53 -0.04 12.20
CA THR A 69 6.59 1.38 12.57
C THR A 69 5.37 2.14 12.06
N PRO A 70 4.81 3.07 12.87
CA PRO A 70 3.70 3.93 12.44
C PRO A 70 3.93 4.61 11.09
N ARG A 71 5.17 5.09 10.86
CA ARG A 71 5.53 5.80 9.64
C ARG A 71 5.46 4.90 8.41
N THR A 72 6.11 3.73 8.45
CA THR A 72 6.11 2.81 7.30
C THR A 72 4.69 2.32 7.01
N THR A 73 3.92 1.97 8.04
CA THR A 73 2.51 1.61 7.90
C THR A 73 1.71 2.72 7.20
N GLY A 74 1.89 3.98 7.63
CA GLY A 74 1.24 5.12 7.01
C GLY A 74 1.61 5.30 5.53
N ILE A 75 2.89 5.14 5.18
CA ILE A 75 3.36 5.23 3.79
C ILE A 75 2.73 4.13 2.93
N LEU A 76 2.85 2.86 3.34
CA LEU A 76 2.32 1.73 2.59
C LEU A 76 0.80 1.81 2.42
N ALA A 77 0.09 2.25 3.47
CA ALA A 77 -1.35 2.46 3.46
C ALA A 77 -1.79 3.51 2.43
N VAL A 78 -1.18 4.70 2.47
CA VAL A 78 -1.49 5.77 1.52
C VAL A 78 -1.13 5.34 0.11
N SER A 79 0.04 4.75 -0.10
CA SER A 79 0.50 4.30 -1.41
C SER A 79 -0.47 3.27 -2.01
N ALA A 80 -0.88 2.25 -1.25
CA ALA A 80 -1.84 1.26 -1.72
C ALA A 80 -3.18 1.90 -2.11
N ALA A 81 -3.74 2.75 -1.24
CA ALA A 81 -5.03 3.39 -1.50
C ALA A 81 -4.99 4.34 -2.70
N ALA A 82 -3.92 5.13 -2.83
CA ALA A 82 -3.72 6.05 -3.95
C ALA A 82 -3.57 5.30 -5.28
N LEU A 83 -2.82 4.18 -5.28
CA LEU A 83 -2.63 3.36 -6.48
C LEU A 83 -3.93 2.64 -6.90
N PHE A 84 -4.73 2.12 -5.96
CA PHE A 84 -6.05 1.59 -6.30
C PHE A 84 -6.98 2.66 -6.88
N SER A 85 -6.94 3.87 -6.33
CA SER A 85 -7.71 5.00 -6.89
C SER A 85 -7.27 5.33 -8.32
N LYS A 86 -5.95 5.41 -8.59
CA LYS A 86 -5.38 5.60 -9.93
C LYS A 86 -5.68 4.43 -10.88
N ALA A 87 -5.92 3.24 -10.35
CA ALA A 87 -6.26 2.03 -11.12
C ALA A 87 -7.74 1.97 -11.51
N GLY A 88 -8.55 2.99 -11.21
CA GLY A 88 -9.99 2.93 -11.45
C GLY A 88 -10.71 1.94 -10.53
N ARG A 89 -10.13 1.61 -9.36
CA ARG A 89 -10.68 0.68 -8.37
C ARG A 89 -11.05 1.41 -7.07
N PRO A 90 -12.09 2.25 -7.09
CA PRO A 90 -12.44 3.10 -5.95
C PRO A 90 -12.86 2.30 -4.71
N GLU A 91 -13.46 1.11 -4.88
CA GLU A 91 -13.90 0.24 -3.79
C GLU A 91 -12.72 -0.25 -2.95
N ASP A 92 -11.62 -0.65 -3.59
CA ASP A 92 -10.41 -1.11 -2.90
C ASP A 92 -9.71 0.05 -2.19
N ALA A 93 -9.64 1.22 -2.83
CA ALA A 93 -9.10 2.43 -2.20
C ALA A 93 -9.92 2.84 -0.95
N LEU A 94 -11.25 2.73 -1.03
CA LEU A 94 -12.15 2.97 0.09
C LEU A 94 -11.97 1.94 1.19
N TRP A 95 -11.84 0.66 0.85
CA TRP A 95 -11.66 -0.42 1.80
C TRP A 95 -10.42 -0.20 2.67
N ILE A 96 -9.29 0.13 2.07
CA ILE A 96 -8.05 0.44 2.80
C ILE A 96 -8.26 1.64 3.74
N SER A 97 -8.85 2.70 3.22
CA SER A 97 -9.06 3.94 3.99
C SER A 97 -9.98 3.69 5.19
N ILE A 98 -11.12 3.02 4.99
CA ILE A 98 -12.08 2.70 6.06
C ILE A 98 -11.45 1.78 7.11
N THR A 99 -10.63 0.83 6.69
CA THR A 99 -10.00 -0.14 7.60
C THR A 99 -8.93 0.51 8.47
N LEU A 100 -8.14 1.45 7.93
CA LEU A 100 -6.97 1.99 8.63
C LEU A 100 -7.21 3.30 9.37
N LEU A 101 -8.17 4.14 8.94
CA LEU A 101 -8.48 5.39 9.62
C LEU A 101 -8.84 5.23 11.11
N PRO A 102 -9.52 4.17 11.56
CA PRO A 102 -9.78 3.95 12.98
C PRO A 102 -8.51 3.70 13.82
N SER A 103 -7.39 3.33 13.21
CA SER A 103 -6.17 3.01 13.95
C SER A 103 -5.58 4.25 14.64
N PRO A 104 -5.39 4.23 15.98
CA PRO A 104 -4.77 5.34 16.70
C PRO A 104 -3.26 5.44 16.42
N ALA A 105 -2.64 4.35 15.96
CA ALA A 105 -1.23 4.31 15.59
C ALA A 105 -0.95 4.95 14.22
N LEU A 106 -1.98 5.29 13.45
CA LEU A 106 -1.81 5.89 12.13
C LEU A 106 -1.29 7.34 12.27
N PRO A 107 -0.13 7.69 11.69
CA PRO A 107 0.40 9.05 11.76
C PRO A 107 -0.55 10.07 11.11
N LYS A 108 -0.50 11.32 11.58
CA LYS A 108 -1.38 12.39 11.09
C LYS A 108 -1.32 12.55 9.56
N PHE A 109 -0.12 12.55 8.96
CA PHE A 109 0.02 12.71 7.50
C PHE A 109 -0.75 11.63 6.73
N ALA A 110 -0.70 10.38 7.20
CA ALA A 110 -1.35 9.27 6.54
C ALA A 110 -2.87 9.32 6.74
N ARG A 111 -3.32 9.77 7.92
CA ARG A 111 -4.73 10.04 8.18
C ARG A 111 -5.29 11.09 7.22
N ASP A 112 -4.62 12.26 7.15
CA ASP A 112 -5.06 13.37 6.30
C ASP A 112 -5.17 12.92 4.82
N GLN A 113 -4.17 12.18 4.32
CA GLN A 113 -4.15 11.67 2.94
C GLN A 113 -5.19 10.57 2.68
N LEU A 114 -5.40 9.64 3.61
CA LEU A 114 -6.43 8.60 3.47
C LEU A 114 -7.85 9.19 3.54
N GLU A 115 -8.08 10.24 4.32
CA GLU A 115 -9.36 10.96 4.32
C GLU A 115 -9.63 11.63 2.98
N GLU A 116 -8.63 12.26 2.38
CA GLU A 116 -8.71 12.85 1.03
C GLU A 116 -9.03 11.77 -0.02
N ILE A 117 -8.26 10.67 -0.03
CA ILE A 117 -8.48 9.54 -0.95
C ILE A 117 -9.89 8.97 -0.77
N ARG A 118 -10.34 8.75 0.47
CA ARG A 118 -11.70 8.26 0.76
C ARG A 118 -12.76 9.21 0.19
N PHE A 119 -12.60 10.51 0.38
CA PHE A 119 -13.55 11.50 -0.11
C PHE A 119 -13.66 11.49 -1.64
N LEU A 120 -12.52 11.45 -2.35
CA LEU A 120 -12.48 11.40 -3.81
C LEU A 120 -13.14 10.13 -4.36
N ASN A 121 -12.85 8.97 -3.77
CA ASN A 121 -13.36 7.69 -4.25
C ASN A 121 -14.83 7.44 -3.90
N THR A 122 -15.35 8.03 -2.82
CA THR A 122 -16.79 7.98 -2.49
C THR A 122 -17.65 8.68 -3.56
N ARG A 123 -17.11 9.71 -4.21
CA ARG A 123 -17.79 10.42 -5.31
C ARG A 123 -17.77 9.62 -6.61
N SER A 124 -16.66 8.94 -6.89
CA SER A 124 -16.51 8.11 -8.09
C SER A 124 -17.43 6.89 -8.04
N ALA A 125 -17.50 6.19 -6.90
CA ALA A 125 -18.38 5.02 -6.73
C ALA A 125 -19.87 5.36 -6.99
N ARG A 126 -20.32 6.55 -6.58
CA ARG A 126 -21.71 7.00 -6.81
C ARG A 126 -22.04 7.30 -8.28
N LYS A 127 -21.05 7.56 -9.13
CA LYS A 127 -21.27 7.84 -10.56
C LYS A 127 -21.36 6.58 -11.41
N ALA A 128 -20.92 5.44 -10.87
CA ALA A 128 -20.89 4.15 -11.57
C ALA A 128 -22.11 3.27 -11.25
N SER A 129 -22.95 3.66 -10.29
CA SER A 129 -24.25 3.05 -9.95
C SER A 129 -25.39 3.82 -10.62
#